data_AF-A0AAU1SDX8-F1
#
_entry.id   AF-A0AAU1SDX8-F1
#
_cell.length_a   1.000
_cell.length_b   1.000
_cell.length_c   1.000
_cell.angle_alpha   90.00
_cell.angle_beta   90.00
_cell.angle_gamma   90.00
#
_symmetry.space_group_name_H-M   'P 1'
#
loop_
_entity.id
_entity.type
_entity.pdbx_description
1 polymer ?
#
loop_
_entity_poly.entity_id
_entity_poly.type
_entity_poly.pdbx_seq_one_letter_code
_entity_poly.pdbx_strand_id
1 'polypeptide(L)'
;MSKSVTIRVPEELHTQLQELAEAEGTSVTALITEAARNAVRDPRLEGAAEVFRSYIAENADAFDAAFPDDAPARQDASRAA
;
A
#
# COMPACT_ATOMS: atom_id res chain seq x y z
N MET A 1 -9.82 1.42 -17.03
CA MET A 1 -9.61 0.68 -18.28
C MET A 1 -8.53 -0.37 -18.05
N SER A 2 -8.86 -1.65 -18.13
CA SER A 2 -7.90 -2.75 -18.02
C SER A 2 -7.23 -3.01 -19.37
N LYS A 3 -5.95 -3.41 -19.35
CA LYS A 3 -5.16 -3.79 -20.53
C LYS A 3 -4.74 -5.25 -20.40
N SER A 4 -4.85 -6.02 -21.47
CA SER A 4 -4.40 -7.42 -21.51
C SER A 4 -2.91 -7.49 -21.86
N VAL A 5 -2.18 -8.34 -21.13
CA VAL A 5 -0.77 -8.66 -21.41
C VAL A 5 -0.67 -10.14 -21.69
N THR A 6 -0.03 -10.51 -22.81
CA THR A 6 0.25 -11.92 -23.15
C THR A 6 1.69 -12.23 -22.82
N ILE A 7 1.92 -13.19 -21.94
CA ILE A 7 3.25 -13.60 -21.47
C ILE A 7 3.49 -15.04 -21.91
N ARG A 8 4.65 -15.31 -22.52
CA ARG A 8 5.09 -16.67 -22.79
C ARG A 8 5.83 -17.21 -21.56
N VAL A 9 5.37 -18.35 -21.06
CA VAL A 9 5.98 -19.05 -19.93
C VAL A 9 6.31 -20.48 -20.33
N PRO A 10 7.34 -21.11 -19.73
CA PRO A 10 7.56 -22.54 -19.87
C PRO A 10 6.34 -23.34 -19.41
N GLU A 11 6.11 -24.50 -20.02
CA GLU A 11 4.96 -25.37 -19.69
C GLU A 11 4.96 -25.79 -18.21
N GLU A 12 6.14 -26.15 -17.67
CA GLU A 12 6.29 -26.53 -16.27
C GLU A 12 5.86 -25.40 -15.31
N LEU A 13 6.19 -24.16 -15.63
CA LEU A 13 5.81 -23.00 -14.83
C LEU A 13 4.29 -22.74 -14.91
N HIS A 14 3.69 -22.95 -16.09
CA HIS A 14 2.24 -22.85 -16.23
C HIS A 14 1.53 -23.87 -15.35
N THR A 15 2.00 -25.13 -15.33
CA THR A 15 1.44 -26.18 -14.48
C THR A 15 1.56 -25.84 -13.00
N GLN A 16 2.72 -25.36 -12.55
CA GLN A 16 2.91 -24.96 -11.15
C GLN A 16 1.99 -23.80 -10.74
N LEU A 17 1.80 -22.81 -11.62
CA LEU A 17 0.89 -21.71 -11.37
C LEU A 17 -0.56 -22.17 -11.29
N GLN A 18 -0.95 -23.14 -12.14
CA GLN A 18 -2.27 -23.75 -12.13
C GLN A 18 -2.53 -24.47 -10.80
N GLU A 19 -1.60 -25.32 -10.36
CA GLU A 19 -1.70 -26.04 -9.08
C GLU A 19 -1.77 -25.09 -7.89
N LEU A 20 -0.97 -24.02 -7.89
CA LEU A 20 -0.99 -23.01 -6.85
C LEU A 20 -2.32 -22.26 -6.81
N ALA A 21 -2.85 -21.87 -7.96
CA ALA A 21 -4.13 -21.18 -8.06
C ALA A 21 -5.28 -22.04 -7.52
N GLU A 22 -5.28 -23.33 -7.86
CA GLU A 22 -6.27 -24.29 -7.36
C GLU A 22 -6.15 -24.49 -5.84
N ALA A 23 -4.93 -24.60 -5.33
CA ALA A 23 -4.68 -24.74 -3.89
C ALA A 23 -5.14 -23.51 -3.08
N GLU A 24 -4.98 -22.30 -3.64
CA GLU A 24 -5.40 -21.05 -3.02
C GLU A 24 -6.86 -20.67 -3.32
N GLY A 25 -7.57 -21.48 -4.11
CA GLY A 25 -8.96 -21.18 -4.52
C GLY A 25 -9.08 -19.91 -5.35
N THR A 26 -8.03 -19.54 -6.08
CA THR A 26 -7.91 -18.32 -6.89
C THR A 26 -7.67 -18.66 -8.36
N SER A 27 -7.42 -17.65 -9.20
CA SER A 27 -7.04 -17.86 -10.60
C SER A 27 -5.58 -17.55 -10.83
N VAL A 28 -4.95 -18.20 -11.82
CA VAL A 28 -3.58 -17.88 -12.27
C VAL A 28 -3.44 -16.39 -12.60
N THR A 29 -4.46 -15.78 -13.21
CA THR A 29 -4.48 -14.34 -13.48
C THR A 29 -4.45 -13.50 -12.21
N ALA A 30 -5.19 -13.89 -11.17
CA ALA A 30 -5.18 -13.18 -9.89
C ALA A 30 -3.79 -13.28 -9.22
N LEU A 31 -3.18 -14.47 -9.19
CA LEU A 31 -1.81 -14.65 -8.67
C LEU A 31 -0.80 -13.77 -9.40
N ILE A 32 -0.81 -13.79 -10.75
CA ILE A 32 0.11 -12.98 -11.55
C ILE A 32 -0.15 -11.48 -11.35
N THR A 33 -1.41 -11.08 -11.24
CA THR A 33 -1.79 -9.68 -11.01
C THR A 33 -1.29 -9.20 -9.67
N GLU A 34 -1.42 -10.01 -8.63
CA GLU A 34 -0.93 -9.68 -7.28
C GLU A 34 0.60 -9.64 -7.23
N ALA A 35 1.27 -10.64 -7.80
CA ALA A 35 2.72 -10.65 -7.92
C ALA A 35 3.24 -9.42 -8.69
N ALA A 36 2.60 -9.07 -9.81
CA ALA A 36 2.94 -7.89 -10.58
C ALA A 36 2.69 -6.59 -9.79
N ARG A 37 1.60 -6.53 -9.02
CA ARG A 37 1.28 -5.38 -8.15
C ARG A 37 2.35 -5.20 -7.06
N ASN A 38 2.83 -6.29 -6.49
CA ASN A 38 3.88 -6.26 -5.48
C ASN A 38 5.24 -5.91 -6.11
N ALA A 39 5.55 -6.41 -7.31
CA ALA A 39 6.79 -6.13 -8.02
C ALA A 39 6.94 -4.66 -8.45
N VAL A 40 5.83 -3.96 -8.75
CA VAL A 40 5.85 -2.52 -9.06
C VAL A 40 5.75 -1.63 -7.82
N ARG A 41 5.50 -2.21 -6.65
CA ARG A 41 5.51 -1.49 -5.38
C ARG A 41 6.96 -1.26 -5.00
N ASP A 42 7.39 0.00 -4.91
CA ASP A 42 8.75 0.32 -4.49
C ASP A 42 8.93 -0.09 -3.02
N PRO A 43 9.85 -1.01 -2.68
CA PRO A 43 10.10 -1.43 -1.30
C PRO A 43 10.50 -0.26 -0.39
N ARG A 44 11.04 0.83 -0.94
CA ARG A 44 11.37 2.04 -0.19
C ARG A 44 10.14 2.85 0.21
N LEU A 45 9.03 2.67 -0.51
CA LEU A 45 7.74 3.30 -0.21
C LEU A 45 6.89 2.44 0.72
N GLU A 46 7.24 1.17 0.88
CA GLU A 46 6.68 0.30 1.90
C GLU A 46 7.14 0.78 3.29
N GLY A 47 6.24 1.44 4.02
CA GLY A 47 6.56 2.10 5.29
C GLY A 47 6.85 3.60 5.19
N ALA A 48 6.95 4.19 3.99
CA ALA A 48 7.12 5.65 3.85
C ALA A 48 5.94 6.42 4.45
N ALA A 49 4.72 5.87 4.36
CA ALA A 49 3.55 6.44 5.02
C ALA A 49 3.65 6.36 6.55
N GLU A 50 4.30 5.33 7.10
CA GLU A 50 4.51 5.18 8.54
C GLU A 50 5.60 6.13 9.03
N VAL A 51 6.72 6.22 8.32
CA VAL A 51 7.77 7.22 8.57
C VAL A 51 7.22 8.64 8.51
N PHE A 52 6.40 8.96 7.50
CA PHE A 52 5.75 10.26 7.38
C PHE A 52 4.80 10.54 8.55
N ARG A 53 3.98 9.57 8.96
CA ARG A 53 3.08 9.73 10.13
C ARG A 53 3.87 9.95 11.42
N SER A 54 4.94 9.20 11.66
CA SER A 54 5.79 9.38 12.84
C SER A 54 6.45 10.75 12.85
N TYR A 55 7.02 11.17 11.71
CA TYR A 55 7.64 12.49 11.57
C TYR A 55 6.64 13.63 11.83
N ILE A 56 5.43 13.55 11.27
CA ILE A 56 4.40 14.56 11.53
C ILE A 56 3.99 14.56 13.01
N ALA A 57 3.77 13.40 13.62
CA ALA A 57 3.40 13.31 15.04
C ALA A 57 4.47 13.91 15.96
N GLU A 58 5.76 13.75 15.64
CA GLU A 58 6.88 14.29 16.40
C GLU A 58 7.08 15.81 16.21
N ASN A 59 6.65 16.36 15.08
CA ASN A 59 6.97 17.75 14.68
C ASN A 59 5.75 18.68 14.57
N ALA A 60 4.52 18.15 14.66
CA ALA A 60 3.29 18.93 14.51
C ALA A 60 3.23 20.11 15.50
N ASP A 61 3.55 19.87 16.77
CA ASP A 61 3.53 20.93 17.79
C ASP A 61 4.53 22.07 17.49
N ALA A 62 5.70 21.71 16.94
CA ALA A 62 6.71 22.69 16.55
C ALA A 62 6.27 23.50 15.31
N PHE A 63 5.56 22.87 14.39
CA PHE A 63 4.98 23.53 13.22
C PHE A 63 3.85 24.50 13.63
N ASP A 64 2.92 24.06 14.47
CA ASP A 64 1.81 24.90 14.97
C ASP A 64 2.34 26.09 15.78
N ALA A 65 3.43 25.92 16.54
CA ALA A 65 4.07 27.01 17.26
C ALA A 65 4.76 28.05 16.33
N ALA A 66 5.26 27.62 15.17
CA ALA A 66 5.90 28.48 14.19
C ALA A 66 4.89 29.22 13.29
N PHE A 67 3.71 28.63 13.06
CA PHE A 67 2.64 29.16 12.22
C PHE A 67 1.29 29.21 12.98
N PRO A 68 1.18 30.05 14.03
CA PRO A 68 0.03 30.04 14.92
C PRO A 68 -1.29 30.45 14.25
N ASP A 69 -1.24 31.27 13.18
CA ASP A 69 -2.43 31.70 12.44
C ASP A 69 -2.99 30.60 11.51
N ASP A 70 -2.14 29.63 11.12
CA ASP A 70 -2.51 28.49 10.26
C ASP A 70 -2.74 27.20 11.07
N ALA A 71 -2.48 27.24 12.38
CA ALA A 71 -2.69 26.10 13.26
C ALA A 71 -4.17 25.70 13.22
N PRO A 72 -4.48 24.41 13.03
CA PRO A 72 -5.87 23.97 13.01
C PRO A 72 -6.52 24.30 14.35
N ALA A 73 -7.78 24.77 14.30
CA ALA A 73 -8.55 24.99 15.51
C ALA A 73 -8.57 23.68 16.31
N ARG A 74 -7.85 23.66 17.45
CA ARG A 74 -7.79 22.49 18.31
C ARG A 74 -9.23 22.11 18.67
N GLN A 75 -9.67 20.96 18.19
CA GLN A 75 -10.92 20.36 18.66
C GLN A 75 -10.63 19.82 20.06
N ASP A 76 -10.63 20.71 21.05
CA ASP A 76 -10.52 20.34 22.45
C ASP A 76 -11.70 19.41 22.81
N ALA A 77 -11.38 18.14 23.04
CA ALA A 77 -11.98 17.26 24.04
C ALA A 77 -13.52 17.27 24.19
N SER A 78 -14.31 17.27 23.11
CA SER A 78 -15.75 16.99 23.20
C SER A 78 -16.09 15.56 22.75
N ARG A 79 -15.48 14.57 23.41
CA ARG A 79 -16.01 13.21 23.50
C ARG A 79 -15.76 12.64 24.91
N ALA A 80 -16.30 13.32 25.90
CA ALA A 80 -16.55 12.78 27.23
C ALA A 80 -17.78 13.48 27.83
N ALA A 81 -18.97 13.13 27.35
CA ALA A 81 -20.25 13.20 28.05
C ALA A 81 -21.26 12.33 27.30
#